data_AF-A0A0C1ZNB0-F1
#
_entry.id   AF-A0A0C1ZNB0-F1
#
_cell.length_a   1.000
_cell.length_b   1.000
_cell.length_c   1.000
_cell.angle_alpha   90.00
_cell.angle_beta   90.00
_cell.angle_gamma   90.00
#
_symmetry.space_group_name_H-M   'P 1'
#
loop_
_entity.id
_entity.type
_entity.pdbx_description
1 polymer ?
#
loop_
_entity_poly.entity_id
_entity_poly.type
_entity_poly.pdbx_seq_one_letter_code
_entity_poly.pdbx_strand_id
1 'polypeptide(L)'
;MRGVSSSAAVTLAILAGCAQPSPQPSPPTPTTPDHRRHPETRHDQHFCCQSVSAKPWSGEGCVTIAVEHINTCAKVLYCPGKWINDEGDVTCE
;
A
#
# COMPACT_ATOMS: atom_id res chain seq x y z
N MET A 1 21.26 -47.48 36.50
CA MET A 1 21.13 -48.61 35.55
C MET A 1 21.20 -48.01 34.15
N ARG A 2 22.25 -48.32 33.40
CA ARG A 2 22.48 -47.84 32.03
C ARG A 2 21.69 -48.73 31.07
N GLY A 3 20.72 -48.15 30.35
CA GLY A 3 20.02 -48.82 29.27
C GLY A 3 20.56 -48.34 27.93
N VAL A 4 21.31 -49.20 27.25
CA VAL A 4 21.60 -49.10 25.82
C VAL A 4 20.69 -50.10 25.10
N SER A 5 20.02 -49.70 24.03
CA SER A 5 19.69 -50.52 22.86
C SER A 5 18.91 -49.66 21.88
N SER A 6 19.51 -49.25 20.77
CA SER A 6 19.81 -50.04 19.56
C SER A 6 18.66 -49.94 18.56
N SER A 7 18.78 -48.91 17.73
CA SER A 7 18.59 -48.89 16.28
C SER A 7 17.40 -49.64 15.69
N ALA A 8 16.37 -48.87 15.30
CA ALA A 8 15.61 -49.12 14.08
C ALA A 8 15.61 -47.82 13.28
N ALA A 9 16.61 -47.67 12.40
CA ALA A 9 16.68 -46.59 11.44
C ALA A 9 15.58 -46.80 10.39
N VAL A 10 14.52 -46.00 10.46
CA VAL A 10 13.57 -45.87 9.35
C VAL A 10 14.09 -44.75 8.46
N THR A 11 14.81 -45.13 7.42
CA THR A 11 15.32 -44.26 6.36
C THR A 11 14.13 -43.74 5.56
N LEU A 12 13.68 -42.51 5.84
CA LEU A 12 12.68 -41.84 5.01
C LEU A 12 13.39 -41.35 3.74
N ALA A 13 13.13 -42.03 2.62
CA ALA A 13 13.65 -41.67 1.32
C ALA A 13 13.13 -40.29 0.88
N ILE A 14 14.04 -39.37 0.62
CA ILE A 14 13.76 -38.05 0.06
C ILE A 14 13.44 -38.23 -1.42
N LEU A 15 12.18 -38.07 -1.82
CA LEU A 15 11.84 -37.84 -3.22
C LEU A 15 12.29 -36.43 -3.60
N ALA A 16 13.51 -36.34 -4.13
CA ALA A 16 13.99 -35.18 -4.87
C ALA A 16 13.20 -35.07 -6.18
N GLY A 17 11.99 -34.51 -6.11
CA GLY A 17 11.30 -33.98 -7.27
C GLY A 17 12.02 -32.69 -7.67
N CYS A 18 12.74 -32.71 -8.79
CA CYS A 18 13.21 -31.51 -9.44
C CYS A 18 11.99 -30.69 -9.89
N ALA A 19 11.53 -29.76 -9.04
CA ALA A 19 10.65 -28.70 -9.46
C ALA A 19 11.44 -27.85 -10.45
N GLN A 20 11.16 -28.02 -11.75
CA GLN A 20 11.57 -27.08 -12.77
C GLN A 20 11.16 -25.67 -12.32
N PRO A 21 12.05 -24.67 -12.36
CA PRO A 21 11.60 -23.29 -12.27
C PRO A 21 10.77 -23.03 -13.52
N SER A 22 9.45 -23.07 -13.39
CA SER A 22 8.57 -22.39 -14.32
C SER A 22 9.06 -20.93 -14.38
N PRO A 23 9.17 -20.31 -15.57
CA PRO A 23 9.36 -18.87 -15.62
C PRO A 23 8.16 -18.25 -14.92
N GLN A 24 8.39 -17.77 -13.70
CA GLN A 24 7.39 -17.04 -12.95
C GLN A 24 7.14 -15.76 -13.76
N PRO A 25 5.92 -15.50 -14.24
CA PRO A 25 5.62 -14.19 -14.79
C PRO A 25 5.96 -13.18 -13.69
N SER A 26 6.83 -12.22 -14.02
CA SER A 26 7.17 -11.14 -13.12
C SER A 26 5.87 -10.59 -12.52
N PRO A 27 5.79 -10.37 -11.19
CA PRO A 27 4.64 -9.69 -10.63
C PRO A 27 4.46 -8.39 -11.39
N PRO A 28 3.23 -8.01 -11.77
CA PRO A 28 3.02 -6.69 -12.38
C PRO A 28 3.63 -5.70 -11.41
N THR A 29 4.58 -4.91 -11.91
CA THR A 29 5.10 -3.76 -11.18
C THR A 29 3.87 -3.04 -10.63
N PRO A 30 3.74 -2.82 -9.31
CA PRO A 30 2.66 -1.98 -8.83
C PRO A 30 2.84 -0.67 -9.58
N THR A 31 1.92 -0.41 -10.51
CA THR A 31 1.85 0.88 -11.15
C THR A 31 1.43 1.76 -9.99
N THR A 32 2.42 2.37 -9.32
CA THR A 32 2.17 3.55 -8.51
C THR A 32 1.23 4.39 -9.36
N PRO A 33 0.04 4.78 -8.86
CA PRO A 33 -0.83 5.66 -9.59
C PRO A 33 0.06 6.78 -10.09
N ASP A 34 0.18 6.86 -11.42
CA ASP A 34 0.96 7.88 -12.09
C ASP A 34 0.61 9.16 -11.35
N HIS A 35 1.61 9.80 -10.74
CA HIS A 35 1.47 11.06 -10.02
C HIS A 35 1.22 12.11 -11.12
N ARG A 36 0.11 11.95 -11.86
CA ARG A 36 -0.46 12.94 -12.73
C ARG A 36 -0.69 14.09 -11.78
N ARG A 37 0.16 15.10 -11.91
CA ARG A 37 -0.27 16.46 -11.64
C ARG A 37 -1.52 16.66 -12.49
N HIS A 38 -2.67 16.43 -11.85
CA HIS A 38 -3.95 16.59 -12.51
C HIS A 38 -3.97 18.04 -12.97
N PRO A 39 -4.24 18.32 -14.26
CA PRO A 39 -4.30 19.69 -14.74
C PRO A 39 -5.32 20.43 -13.88
N GLU A 40 -4.83 21.43 -13.16
CA GLU A 40 -5.48 22.27 -12.17
C GLU A 40 -6.67 23.03 -12.78
N THR A 41 -7.74 22.28 -12.96
CA THR A 41 -9.09 22.82 -13.05
C THR A 41 -9.56 23.01 -11.61
N ARG A 42 -9.94 24.25 -11.29
CA ARG A 42 -10.37 24.73 -9.96
C ARG A 42 -11.59 23.97 -9.45
N HIS A 43 -11.37 22.75 -9.01
CA HIS A 43 -12.40 21.86 -8.51
C HIS A 43 -12.03 21.41 -7.13
N ASP A 44 -13.05 21.27 -6.31
CA ASP A 44 -12.89 20.81 -4.94
C ASP A 44 -12.32 19.40 -4.95
N GLN A 45 -11.36 19.15 -4.07
CA GLN A 45 -10.65 17.87 -4.03
C GLN A 45 -10.75 17.25 -2.65
N HIS A 46 -11.00 15.94 -2.65
CA HIS A 46 -10.98 15.10 -1.46
C HIS A 46 -9.69 14.29 -1.42
N PHE A 47 -9.13 14.16 -0.22
CA PHE A 47 -7.95 13.36 0.07
C PHE A 47 -8.20 12.44 1.24
N CYS A 48 -7.75 11.19 1.13
CA CYS A 48 -7.66 10.24 2.22
C CYS A 48 -6.30 10.40 2.88
N CYS A 49 -6.23 10.78 4.15
CA CYS A 49 -4.96 11.11 4.80
C CYS A 49 -4.73 10.27 6.05
N GLN A 50 -3.47 10.12 6.45
CA GLN A 50 -3.11 9.49 7.72
C GLN A 50 -3.30 10.47 8.88
N SER A 51 -3.04 11.76 8.65
CA SER A 51 -3.27 12.86 9.57
C SER A 51 -3.96 14.03 8.85
N VAL A 52 -4.76 14.80 9.59
CA VAL A 52 -5.36 16.05 9.11
C VAL A 52 -5.24 17.06 10.23
N SER A 53 -4.81 18.28 9.89
CA SER A 53 -4.77 19.43 10.77
C SER A 53 -5.81 20.46 10.33
N ALA A 54 -6.64 20.90 11.26
CA ALA A 54 -7.66 21.92 11.00
C ALA A 54 -7.07 23.32 10.74
N LYS A 55 -5.80 23.56 11.10
CA LYS A 55 -5.07 24.81 10.82
C LYS A 55 -3.59 24.46 10.60
N PRO A 56 -3.03 24.62 9.39
CA PRO A 56 -3.48 25.46 8.28
C PRO A 56 -4.40 24.76 7.25
N TRP A 57 -5.27 23.81 7.65
CA TRP A 57 -6.03 22.96 6.71
C TRP A 57 -5.11 22.14 5.82
N SER A 58 -4.34 21.26 6.47
CA SER A 58 -3.37 20.40 5.83
C SER A 58 -3.54 18.94 6.26
N GLY A 59 -2.87 18.03 5.58
CA GLY A 59 -2.81 16.62 5.95
C GLY A 59 -1.54 15.96 5.42
N GLU A 60 -1.13 14.89 6.08
CA GLU A 60 0.09 14.14 5.73
C GLU A 60 -0.29 12.70 5.34
N GLY A 61 0.53 12.11 4.47
CA GLY A 61 0.28 10.78 3.92
C GLY A 61 -1.04 10.70 3.15
N CYS A 62 -1.37 11.78 2.44
CA CYS A 62 -2.62 11.94 1.71
C CYS A 62 -2.57 11.30 0.31
N VAL A 63 -3.70 10.71 -0.10
CA VAL A 63 -3.94 10.27 -1.47
C VAL A 63 -5.26 10.84 -1.99
N THR A 64 -5.29 11.20 -3.26
CA THR A 64 -6.50 11.70 -3.93
C THR A 64 -7.58 10.63 -3.98
N ILE A 65 -8.81 10.99 -3.63
CA ILE A 65 -9.98 10.10 -3.71
C ILE A 65 -11.14 10.76 -4.46
N ALA A 66 -11.96 9.94 -5.09
CA ALA A 66 -13.24 10.35 -5.65
C ALA A 66 -14.31 10.46 -4.54
N VAL A 67 -15.36 11.24 -4.78
CA VAL A 67 -16.42 11.51 -3.79
C VAL A 67 -17.12 10.23 -3.33
N GLU A 68 -17.24 9.25 -4.23
CA GLU A 68 -17.85 7.94 -3.97
C GLU A 68 -17.06 7.12 -2.94
N HIS A 69 -15.78 7.42 -2.75
CA HIS A 69 -14.88 6.68 -1.87
C HIS A 69 -14.61 7.38 -0.52
N ILE A 70 -15.20 8.55 -0.26
CA ILE A 70 -15.00 9.32 0.98
C ILE A 70 -15.27 8.48 2.23
N ASN A 71 -16.35 7.68 2.20
CA ASN A 71 -16.77 6.86 3.34
C ASN A 71 -15.84 5.66 3.62
N THR A 72 -14.86 5.39 2.74
CA THR A 72 -13.86 4.34 2.95
C THR A 72 -12.65 4.83 3.77
N CYS A 73 -12.54 6.15 3.97
CA CYS A 73 -11.40 6.80 4.59
C CYS A 73 -11.65 7.17 6.04
N ALA A 74 -10.68 6.87 6.91
CA ALA A 74 -10.77 7.21 8.33
C ALA A 74 -10.63 8.72 8.58
N LYS A 75 -9.81 9.41 7.78
CA LYS A 75 -9.65 10.86 7.82
C LYS A 75 -9.65 11.40 6.41
N VAL A 76 -10.48 12.42 6.21
CA VAL A 76 -10.65 13.07 4.90
C VAL A 76 -10.28 14.53 5.03
N LEU A 77 -9.39 14.99 4.14
CA LEU A 77 -9.14 16.41 3.93
C LEU A 77 -9.90 16.84 2.67
N TYR A 78 -10.70 17.89 2.81
CA TYR A 78 -11.43 18.51 1.72
C TYR A 78 -10.81 19.89 1.46
N CYS A 79 -10.29 20.09 0.25
CA CYS A 79 -9.79 21.37 -0.20
C CYS A 79 -10.74 21.97 -1.23
N PRO A 80 -11.47 23.06 -0.89
CA PRO A 80 -12.26 23.77 -1.87
C PRO A 80 -11.33 24.56 -2.81
N GLY A 81 -11.48 24.36 -4.11
CA GLY A 81 -10.72 25.10 -5.12
C GLY A 81 -9.23 24.73 -5.25
N LYS A 82 -8.35 25.26 -4.39
CA LYS A 82 -6.89 25.19 -4.56
C LYS A 82 -6.21 24.36 -3.50
N TRP A 83 -5.19 23.61 -3.91
CA TRP A 83 -4.44 22.75 -3.02
C TRP A 83 -3.01 22.47 -3.50
N ILE A 84 -2.14 22.44 -2.49
CA ILE A 84 -0.83 21.83 -2.37
C ILE A 84 -0.86 20.30 -2.37
N ASN A 85 -0.16 19.53 -3.20
CA ASN A 85 0.20 18.15 -2.81
C ASN A 85 1.67 17.90 -3.13
N ASP A 86 2.48 17.85 -2.08
CA ASP A 86 3.91 17.56 -2.16
C ASP A 86 4.17 16.18 -1.56
N GLU A 87 4.27 15.15 -2.40
CA GLU A 87 4.54 13.76 -1.99
C GLU A 87 3.62 13.21 -0.88
N GLY A 88 2.37 13.66 -0.82
CA GLY A 88 1.38 13.25 0.18
C GLY A 88 1.18 14.25 1.32
N ASP A 89 1.96 15.33 1.37
CA ASP A 89 1.72 16.48 2.22
C ASP A 89 0.81 17.49 1.49
N VAL A 90 -0.45 17.52 1.89
CA VAL A 90 -1.49 18.34 1.26
C VAL A 90 -1.76 19.58 2.09
N THR A 91 -1.85 20.75 1.44
CA THR A 91 -2.26 22.02 2.07
C THR A 91 -3.34 22.66 1.23
N CYS A 92 -4.48 22.98 1.82
CA CYS A 92 -5.52 23.75 1.14
C CYS A 92 -5.18 25.26 1.21
N GLU A 93 -5.54 26.02 0.17
CA GLU A 93 -5.39 27.50 0.14
C GLU A 93 -6.72 28.24 0.34
#